data_AF-A0A9X5CTU3-F1
#
_entry.id   AF-A0A9X5CTU3-F1
#
_cell.length_a   1.000
_cell.length_b   1.000
_cell.length_c   1.000
_cell.angle_alpha   90.00
_cell.angle_beta   90.00
_cell.angle_gamma   90.00
#
_symmetry.space_group_name_H-M   'P 1'
#
loop_
_entity.id
_entity.type
_entity.pdbx_description
1 polymer ?
#
loop_
_entity_poly.entity_id
_entity_poly.type
_entity_poly.pdbx_seq_one_letter_code
_entity_poly.pdbx_strand_id
1 'polypeptide(L)' 'MLSHVLILGGTGEARRLAAALAARPGIRVTTSLAGRVSRPGAL' A
#
# COMPACT_ATOMS: atom_id res chain seq x y z
N MET A 1 10.08 -14.53 -9.02
CA MET A 1 10.60 -13.15 -8.99
C MET A 1 9.68 -12.33 -8.09
N LEU A 2 10.22 -11.53 -7.18
CA LEU A 2 9.42 -10.67 -6.29
C LEU A 2 9.16 -9.33 -6.98
N SER A 3 7.89 -8.93 -7.10
CA SER A 3 7.50 -7.61 -7.60
C SER A 3 7.28 -6.67 -6.42
N HIS A 4 7.93 -5.51 -6.42
CA HIS A 4 7.76 -4.49 -5.38
C HIS A 4 6.91 -3.36 -5.92
N VAL A 5 5.80 -3.05 -5.24
CA VAL A 5 4.83 -2.04 -5.64
C VAL A 5 4.72 -0.95 -4.58
N LEU A 6 4.81 0.31 -4.99
CA LEU A 6 4.50 1.49 -4.18
C LEU A 6 3.08 1.98 -4.51
N ILE A 7 2.24 2.12 -3.49
CA ILE A 7 0.91 2.70 -3.61
C ILE A 7 0.88 4.05 -2.92
N LEU A 8 0.57 5.10 -3.68
CA LEU A 8 0.29 6.43 -3.16
C LEU A 8 -1.17 6.48 -2.72
N GLY A 9 -1.37 6.66 -1.41
CA GLY A 9 -2.65 6.50 -0.75
C GLY A 9 -3.34 7.80 -0.39
N GLY A 10 -4.11 7.72 0.70
CA GLY A 10 -4.97 8.79 1.18
C GLY A 10 -6.35 8.80 0.54
N THR A 11 -6.76 7.67 -0.05
CA THR A 11 -8.14 7.35 -0.45
C THR A 11 -8.51 5.96 0.07
N GLY A 12 -9.80 5.66 0.18
CA GLY A 12 -10.26 4.32 0.58
C GLY A 12 -9.92 3.26 -0.47
N GLU A 13 -9.90 3.64 -1.74
CA GLU A 13 -9.52 2.82 -2.89
C GLU A 13 -8.09 2.33 -2.77
N ALA A 14 -7.16 3.23 -2.41
CA ALA A 14 -5.77 2.86 -2.24
C ALA A 14 -5.58 1.83 -1.11
N ARG A 15 -6.34 1.95 -0.01
CA ARG A 15 -6.36 0.95 1.07
C ARG A 15 -6.86 -0.41 0.57
N ARG A 16 -7.98 -0.43 -0.17
CA ARG A 16 -8.55 -1.65 -0.74
C ARG A 16 -7.58 -2.32 -1.71
N LEU A 17 -6.91 -1.54 -2.57
CA LEU A 17 -5.91 -2.05 -3.50
C LEU A 17 -4.71 -2.65 -2.76
N ALA A 18 -4.20 -1.97 -1.74
CA ALA A 18 -3.09 -2.47 -0.92
C ALA A 18 -3.42 -3.82 -0.28
N ALA A 19 -4.61 -3.97 0.29
CA ALA A 19 -5.07 -5.22 0.88
C ALA A 19 -5.16 -6.35 -0.17
N ALA A 20 -5.73 -6.05 -1.34
CA ALA A 20 -5.85 -7.04 -2.42
C ALA A 20 -4.47 -7.50 -2.95
N LEU A 21 -3.49 -6.60 -3.04
CA LEU A 21 -2.14 -6.93 -3.48
C LEU A 21 -1.31 -7.65 -2.41
N ALA A 22 -1.50 -7.31 -1.13
CA ALA A 22 -0.83 -7.98 -0.01
C ALA A 22 -1.23 -9.46 0.13
N ALA A 23 -2.44 -9.82 -0.31
CA ALA A 23 -2.90 -11.22 -0.33
C ALA A 23 -2.27 -12.06 -1.46
N ARG A 24 -1.52 -11.45 -2.39
CA ARG A 24 -0.97 -12.15 -3.55
C ARG A 24 0.48 -12.59 -3.29
N PRO A 25 0.79 -13.89 -3.42
CA PRO A 25 2.16 -14.37 -3.31
C PRO A 25 3.08 -13.70 -4.34
N GLY A 26 4.31 -13.41 -3.93
CA GLY A 26 5.32 -12.80 -4.82
C GLY A 26 5.21 -11.28 -4.98
N ILE A 27 4.27 -10.63 -4.29
CA ILE A 27 4.13 -9.16 -4.29
C ILE A 27 4.50 -8.60 -2.92
N ARG A 28 5.46 -7.67 -2.89
CA ARG A 28 5.73 -6.83 -1.72
C ARG A 28 5.07 -5.47 -1.94
N VAL A 29 4.24 -5.04 -1.00
CA VAL A 29 3.55 -3.75 -1.06
C VAL A 29 4.18 -2.77 -0.08
N THR A 30 4.39 -1.53 -0.52
CA THR A 30 4.68 -0.37 0.33
C THR A 30 3.63 0.69 0.09
N THR A 31 3.04 1.24 1.13
CA THR A 31 2.06 2.33 1.03
C THR A 31 2.64 3.63 1.57
N SER A 32 2.35 4.74 0.90
CA SER A 32 2.68 6.09 1.35
C SER A 32 1.43 6.95 1.35
N LEU A 33 1.21 7.76 2.38
CA LEU A 33 0.09 8.71 2.43
C LEU A 33 0.41 10.03 1.71
N ALA A 34 1.43 10.03 0.85
CA ALA A 34 1.83 11.17 0.01
C ALA A 34 2.05 12.47 0.80
N GLY A 35 2.67 12.36 1.98
CA GLY A 35 2.96 13.51 2.84
C GLY A 35 1.74 14.13 3.53
N ARG A 36 0.54 13.56 3.38
CA ARG A 36 -0.69 14.10 4.01
C ARG A 36 -0.84 13.73 5.49
N VAL A 37 -0.06 12.77 6.00
CA VAL A 37 -0.05 12.47 7.43
C VAL A 37 1.38 12.31 7.94
N SER A 38 1.60 12.79 9.16
CA SER A 38 2.88 12.72 9.87
C SER A 38 3.15 11.34 10.50
N ARG A 39 2.11 10.50 10.68
CA ARG A 39 2.24 9.12 11.18
C ARG A 39 1.25 8.17 10.47
N PRO A 40 1.70 7.36 9.51
CA PRO A 40 0.86 6.33 8.89
C PRO A 40 0.48 5.22 9.88
N GLY A 41 -0.77 4.76 9.84
CA GLY A 41 -1.21 3.58 10.58
C GLY A 41 -0.75 2.28 9.90
N ALA A 42 -0.53 1.22 10.68
CA ALA A 42 -0.16 -0.10 10.15
C ALA A 42 -1.32 -0.74 9.37
N LEU A 43 -0.98 -1.46 8.30
CA LEU A 43 -1.91 -2.29 7.51
C LEU A 43 -2.17 -3.63 8.22
#